data_AF-A0A8T5MWI4-F1
#
_entry.id   AF-A0A8T5MWI4-F1
#
_cell.length_a   1.000
_cell.length_b   1.000
_cell.length_c   1.000
_cell.angle_alpha   90.00
_cell.angle_beta   90.00
_cell.angle_gamma   90.00
#
_symmetry.space_group_name_H-M   'P 1'
#
loop_
_entity.id
_entity.type
_entity.pdbx_description
1 polymer ?
#
loop_
_entity_poly.entity_id
_entity_poly.type
_entity_poly.pdbx_seq_one_letter_code
_entity_poly.pdbx_strand_id
1 'polypeptide(L)'
;MKALIIAAGKGSRLKSLTKDEPKPLIQLLGLSLIERVILTAKQAGIDEFIIVIGYLGEKIKEKLDDGNRYGVKITYIENREWQRGNGVSVLKAKDLLNENFILLMSDHIFDNRILKELIDYDTRNSVVLAIDRRRPLLGDTKVLEKEGRIADIGKNIKESNCIDTGIFLCSPKIFSHIEEAVKEGKTELAHGIAKSAENRDAETFDITQIKPYISSMRKEIKAFWIDVDTKEDLIKARELLIENACKGRNDLLATYVNKPIENFIVSKLVNTRITPNQVTILTNIVAYTSTFLFLKGYLLFASLLTFIVSFMDGVDGKLSRVKIATSNIGKMEHAFDFLFEHSWYIALA
;
A
#
# COMPACT_ATOMS: atom_id res chain seq x y z
N MET A 1 -16.47 -8.35 -3.97
CA MET A 1 -16.19 -7.18 -4.82
C MET A 1 -14.84 -7.40 -5.50
N LYS A 2 -14.72 -7.07 -6.79
CA LYS A 2 -13.46 -7.20 -7.56
C LYS A 2 -12.67 -5.89 -7.57
N ALA A 3 -11.36 -5.97 -7.82
CA ALA A 3 -10.54 -4.80 -8.15
C ALA A 3 -9.97 -4.87 -9.57
N LEU A 4 -10.06 -3.75 -10.30
CA LEU A 4 -9.40 -3.51 -11.57
C LEU A 4 -8.09 -2.75 -11.32
N ILE A 5 -6.96 -3.28 -11.76
CA ILE A 5 -5.66 -2.60 -11.69
C ILE A 5 -5.18 -2.25 -13.10
N ILE A 6 -4.83 -0.99 -13.33
CA ILE A 6 -4.24 -0.55 -14.60
C ILE A 6 -2.71 -0.57 -14.52
N ALA A 7 -2.09 -1.45 -15.31
CA ALA A 7 -0.64 -1.70 -15.37
C ALA A 7 -0.12 -1.70 -16.81
N ALA A 8 -0.71 -0.86 -17.68
CA ALA A 8 -0.43 -0.86 -19.12
C ALA A 8 0.64 0.16 -19.56
N GLY A 9 0.99 1.14 -18.72
CA GLY A 9 1.85 2.27 -19.10
C GLY A 9 3.35 1.99 -19.11
N LYS A 10 4.10 2.78 -19.90
CA LYS A 10 5.57 2.68 -20.03
C LYS A 10 6.35 3.20 -18.81
N GLY A 11 5.78 4.11 -18.02
CA GLY A 11 6.44 4.67 -16.83
C GLY A 11 7.74 5.42 -17.14
N SER A 12 7.71 6.33 -18.11
CA SER A 12 8.91 6.97 -18.69
C SER A 12 9.77 7.78 -17.71
N ARG A 13 9.20 8.29 -16.61
CA ARG A 13 9.89 9.14 -15.61
C ARG A 13 10.88 8.37 -14.74
N LEU A 14 10.68 7.07 -14.55
CA LEU A 14 11.56 6.18 -13.76
C LEU A 14 12.52 5.35 -14.63
N LYS A 15 12.67 5.67 -15.92
CA LYS A 15 13.42 4.85 -16.87
C LYS A 15 14.88 4.58 -16.46
N SER A 16 15.52 5.52 -15.78
CA SER A 16 16.90 5.36 -15.27
C SER A 16 17.01 4.34 -14.14
N LEU A 17 15.91 4.08 -13.43
CA LEU A 17 15.83 3.12 -12.34
C LEU A 17 15.28 1.76 -12.77
N THR A 18 14.53 1.71 -13.87
CA THR A 18 13.83 0.49 -14.26
C THR A 18 14.69 -0.54 -14.99
N LYS A 19 15.84 -0.18 -15.60
CA LYS A 19 16.72 -1.15 -16.32
C LYS A 19 15.94 -2.16 -17.18
N ASP A 20 14.99 -1.67 -17.98
CA ASP A 20 14.09 -2.48 -18.82
C ASP A 20 13.04 -3.35 -18.08
N GLU A 21 12.74 -3.02 -16.82
CA GLU A 21 11.56 -3.51 -16.09
C GLU A 21 10.35 -2.57 -16.24
N PRO A 22 9.12 -3.09 -16.28
CA PRO A 22 7.94 -2.25 -16.22
C PRO A 22 7.82 -1.59 -14.84
N LYS A 23 7.39 -0.32 -14.81
CA LYS A 23 7.25 0.48 -13.57
C LYS A 23 6.52 -0.25 -12.43
N PRO A 24 5.41 -0.98 -12.66
CA PRO A 24 4.74 -1.77 -11.63
C PRO A 24 5.65 -2.75 -10.88
N LEU A 25 6.76 -3.20 -11.48
CA LEU A 25 7.71 -4.17 -10.91
C LEU A 25 8.86 -3.54 -10.11
N ILE A 26 8.94 -2.20 -10.04
CA ILE A 26 9.94 -1.49 -9.22
C ILE A 26 9.80 -1.93 -7.76
N GLN A 27 10.94 -2.26 -7.15
CA GLN A 27 11.00 -2.74 -5.78
C GLN A 27 10.88 -1.61 -4.76
N LEU A 28 9.91 -1.72 -3.88
CA LEU A 28 9.69 -0.89 -2.71
C LEU A 28 9.56 -1.79 -1.47
N LEU A 29 10.62 -1.79 -0.65
CA LEU A 29 10.65 -2.52 0.62
C LEU A 29 10.34 -4.02 0.44
N GLY A 30 11.10 -4.68 -0.44
CA GLY A 30 11.05 -6.13 -0.66
C GLY A 30 9.86 -6.64 -1.50
N LEU A 31 8.96 -5.76 -1.92
CA LEU A 31 7.83 -6.05 -2.81
C LEU A 31 7.89 -5.11 -4.01
N SER A 32 7.41 -5.55 -5.18
CA SER A 32 7.11 -4.62 -6.25
C SER A 32 5.94 -3.69 -5.91
N LEU A 33 5.81 -2.56 -6.62
CA LEU A 33 4.69 -1.62 -6.42
C LEU A 33 3.34 -2.33 -6.58
N ILE A 34 3.16 -3.12 -7.63
CA ILE A 34 1.90 -3.83 -7.87
C ILE A 34 1.64 -4.94 -6.85
N GLU A 35 2.68 -5.66 -6.40
CA GLU A 35 2.56 -6.61 -5.27
C GLU A 35 2.02 -5.91 -4.03
N ARG A 36 2.52 -4.70 -3.74
CA ARG A 36 2.06 -3.91 -2.60
C ARG A 36 0.62 -3.45 -2.76
N VAL A 37 0.22 -2.97 -3.94
CA VAL A 37 -1.18 -2.60 -4.24
C VAL A 37 -2.12 -3.76 -4.00
N ILE A 38 -1.81 -4.95 -4.54
CA ILE A 38 -2.61 -6.17 -4.39
C ILE A 38 -2.72 -6.56 -2.91
N LEU A 39 -1.61 -6.61 -2.20
CA LEU A 39 -1.59 -7.02 -0.80
C LEU A 39 -2.29 -6.00 0.12
N THR A 40 -2.17 -4.70 -0.15
CA THR A 40 -2.93 -3.66 0.57
C THR A 40 -4.43 -3.79 0.30
N ALA A 41 -4.85 -4.03 -0.94
CA ALA A 41 -6.24 -4.25 -1.28
C ALA A 41 -6.81 -5.54 -0.64
N LYS A 42 -6.00 -6.60 -0.57
CA LYS A 42 -6.34 -7.82 0.16
C LYS A 42 -6.62 -7.57 1.64
N GLN A 43 -5.85 -6.70 2.29
CA GLN A 43 -6.11 -6.34 3.70
C GLN A 43 -7.45 -5.60 3.91
N ALA A 44 -8.03 -5.04 2.85
CA ALA A 44 -9.37 -4.46 2.85
C ALA A 44 -10.47 -5.48 2.50
N GLY A 45 -10.11 -6.74 2.20
CA GLY A 45 -11.05 -7.82 1.87
C GLY A 45 -11.25 -8.09 0.38
N ILE A 46 -10.43 -7.49 -0.50
CA ILE A 46 -10.50 -7.74 -1.94
C ILE A 46 -9.52 -8.84 -2.33
N ASP A 47 -10.01 -9.96 -2.82
CA ASP A 47 -9.21 -11.13 -3.21
C ASP A 47 -9.33 -11.53 -4.68
N GLU A 48 -10.18 -10.87 -5.47
CA GLU A 48 -10.29 -11.06 -6.93
C GLU A 48 -9.83 -9.82 -7.69
N PHE A 49 -8.81 -9.98 -8.53
CA PHE A 49 -8.17 -8.91 -9.28
C PHE A 49 -8.24 -9.14 -10.79
N ILE A 50 -8.56 -8.09 -11.52
CA ILE A 50 -8.45 -7.99 -12.96
C ILE A 50 -7.32 -7.00 -13.26
N ILE A 51 -6.25 -7.44 -13.90
CA ILE A 51 -5.08 -6.59 -14.18
C ILE A 51 -4.98 -6.37 -15.67
N VAL A 52 -5.11 -5.11 -16.10
CA VAL A 52 -4.89 -4.72 -17.49
C VAL A 52 -3.42 -4.45 -17.70
N ILE A 53 -2.76 -5.33 -18.45
CA ILE A 53 -1.33 -5.27 -18.77
C ILE A 53 -1.11 -4.76 -20.19
N GLY A 54 0.04 -4.14 -20.44
CA GLY A 54 0.37 -3.53 -21.73
C GLY A 54 1.86 -3.60 -22.00
N TYR A 55 2.56 -2.48 -21.92
CA TYR A 55 4.01 -2.44 -22.09
C TYR A 55 4.74 -3.42 -21.15
N LEU A 56 5.47 -4.38 -21.71
CA LEU A 56 6.15 -5.46 -20.98
C LEU A 56 5.23 -6.26 -20.04
N GLY A 57 3.96 -6.42 -20.42
CA GLY A 57 2.94 -7.10 -19.61
C GLY A 57 3.29 -8.54 -19.23
N GLU A 58 4.00 -9.28 -20.09
CA GLU A 58 4.42 -10.64 -19.79
C GLU A 58 5.32 -10.73 -18.56
N LYS A 59 6.22 -9.75 -18.34
CA LYS A 59 7.04 -9.71 -17.11
C LYS A 59 6.18 -9.56 -15.85
N ILE A 60 5.09 -8.79 -15.93
CA ILE A 60 4.14 -8.61 -14.82
C ILE A 60 3.42 -9.94 -14.55
N LYS A 61 2.99 -10.63 -15.62
CA LYS A 61 2.33 -11.93 -15.53
C LYS A 61 3.25 -13.01 -14.97
N GLU A 62 4.49 -13.13 -15.46
CA GLU A 62 5.52 -14.04 -14.91
C GLU A 62 5.81 -13.75 -13.44
N LYS A 63 5.89 -12.46 -13.08
CA LYS A 63 6.16 -12.07 -11.70
C LYS A 63 4.99 -12.40 -10.80
N LEU A 64 3.75 -12.09 -11.16
CA LEU A 64 2.59 -12.21 -10.27
C LEU A 64 1.91 -13.58 -10.32
N ASP A 65 2.04 -14.30 -11.43
CA ASP A 65 1.41 -15.58 -11.72
C ASP A 65 -0.13 -15.53 -11.53
N ASP A 66 -0.78 -16.63 -11.17
CA ASP A 66 -2.22 -16.66 -10.89
C ASP A 66 -2.67 -15.93 -9.60
N GLY A 67 -1.71 -15.44 -8.80
CA GLY A 67 -1.94 -14.77 -7.53
C GLY A 67 -2.02 -15.67 -6.30
N ASN A 68 -1.98 -17.00 -6.46
CA ASN A 68 -2.15 -17.95 -5.36
C ASN A 68 -1.14 -17.75 -4.23
N ARG A 69 0.10 -17.36 -4.55
CA ARG A 69 1.14 -17.07 -3.54
C ARG A 69 0.81 -15.90 -2.61
N TYR A 70 -0.09 -15.01 -3.04
CA TYR A 70 -0.62 -13.92 -2.23
C TYR A 70 -1.97 -14.26 -1.60
N GLY A 71 -2.53 -15.45 -1.89
CA GLY A 71 -3.88 -15.85 -1.52
C GLY A 71 -4.95 -14.94 -2.13
N VAL A 72 -4.81 -14.62 -3.41
CA VAL A 72 -5.77 -13.87 -4.24
C VAL A 72 -5.87 -14.55 -5.60
N LYS A 73 -6.88 -14.21 -6.39
CA LYS A 73 -7.06 -14.67 -7.77
C LYS A 73 -6.81 -13.52 -8.74
N ILE A 74 -5.95 -13.74 -9.73
CA ILE A 74 -5.62 -12.72 -10.73
C ILE A 74 -6.07 -13.17 -12.12
N THR A 75 -6.82 -12.30 -12.81
CA THR A 75 -7.15 -12.42 -14.23
C THR A 75 -6.44 -11.31 -15.00
N TYR A 76 -5.80 -11.65 -16.12
CA TYR A 76 -5.07 -10.69 -16.94
C TYR A 76 -5.84 -10.33 -18.20
N ILE A 77 -5.79 -9.06 -18.57
CA ILE A 77 -6.28 -8.55 -19.86
C ILE A 77 -5.13 -7.84 -20.57
N GLU A 78 -4.80 -8.28 -21.78
CA GLU A 78 -3.78 -7.64 -22.60
C GLU A 78 -4.36 -6.43 -23.33
N ASN A 79 -3.81 -5.24 -23.10
CA ASN A 79 -4.07 -4.04 -23.88
C ASN A 79 -2.92 -3.77 -24.86
N ARG A 80 -3.09 -4.21 -26.11
CA ARG A 80 -2.14 -3.94 -27.20
C ARG A 80 -2.07 -2.48 -27.62
N GLU A 81 -3.06 -1.68 -27.23
CA GLU A 81 -3.17 -0.26 -27.53
C GLU A 81 -2.82 0.61 -26.31
N TRP A 82 -1.89 0.13 -25.48
CA TRP A 82 -1.54 0.76 -24.21
C TRP A 82 -1.04 2.21 -24.33
N GLN A 83 -0.54 2.62 -25.51
CA GLN A 83 -0.15 4.01 -25.80
C GLN A 83 -1.35 4.96 -25.90
N ARG A 84 -2.56 4.45 -26.09
CA ARG A 84 -3.75 5.28 -26.28
C ARG A 84 -4.25 5.92 -24.99
N GLY A 85 -3.72 5.59 -23.81
CA GLY A 85 -4.12 6.19 -22.53
C GLY A 85 -4.77 5.22 -21.56
N ASN A 86 -4.83 5.59 -20.28
CA ASN A 86 -5.33 4.70 -19.23
C ASN A 86 -6.86 4.47 -19.32
N GLY A 87 -7.65 5.41 -19.85
CA GLY A 87 -9.09 5.24 -20.06
C GLY A 87 -9.39 4.10 -21.05
N VAL A 88 -8.62 4.01 -22.14
CA VAL A 88 -8.72 2.88 -23.09
C VAL A 88 -8.36 1.55 -22.40
N SER A 89 -7.40 1.55 -21.47
CA SER A 89 -7.05 0.36 -20.70
C SER A 89 -8.21 -0.10 -19.80
N VAL A 90 -8.92 0.84 -19.17
CA VAL A 90 -10.11 0.53 -18.35
C VAL A 90 -11.21 -0.11 -19.19
N LEU A 91 -11.46 0.40 -20.41
CA LEU A 91 -12.49 -0.16 -21.31
C LEU A 91 -12.24 -1.63 -21.68
N LYS A 92 -10.98 -2.10 -21.69
CA LYS A 92 -10.68 -3.51 -21.98
C LYS A 92 -11.25 -4.48 -20.93
N ALA A 93 -11.59 -3.99 -19.73
CA ALA A 93 -12.16 -4.80 -18.66
C ALA A 93 -13.70 -4.79 -18.59
N LYS A 94 -14.37 -4.04 -19.49
CA LYS A 94 -15.82 -3.82 -19.48
C LYS A 94 -16.63 -5.11 -19.34
N ASP A 95 -16.31 -6.12 -20.15
CA ASP A 95 -17.09 -7.37 -20.22
C ASP A 95 -16.95 -8.28 -18.98
N LEU A 96 -15.96 -8.01 -18.12
CA LEU A 96 -15.71 -8.79 -16.90
C LEU A 96 -16.25 -8.12 -15.62
N LEU A 97 -16.73 -6.88 -15.73
CA LEU A 97 -17.09 -6.01 -14.60
C LEU A 97 -18.56 -5.57 -14.71
N ASN A 98 -19.45 -6.44 -14.25
CA ASN A 98 -20.91 -6.25 -14.29
C ASN A 98 -21.51 -5.79 -12.95
N GLU A 99 -20.68 -5.65 -11.93
CA GLU A 99 -21.03 -5.21 -10.56
C GLU A 99 -20.11 -4.05 -10.15
N ASN A 100 -20.36 -3.43 -9.00
CA ASN A 100 -19.46 -2.41 -8.47
C ASN A 100 -18.07 -3.00 -8.20
N PHE A 101 -17.03 -2.23 -8.51
CA PHE A 101 -15.64 -2.64 -8.41
C PHE A 101 -14.74 -1.49 -7.97
N ILE A 102 -13.60 -1.82 -7.37
CA ILE A 102 -12.56 -0.84 -7.08
C ILE A 102 -11.65 -0.71 -8.30
N LEU A 103 -11.32 0.51 -8.73
CA LEU A 103 -10.30 0.77 -9.72
C LEU A 103 -9.07 1.35 -9.03
N LEU A 104 -7.90 0.75 -9.29
CA LEU A 104 -6.62 1.14 -8.71
C LEU A 104 -5.55 1.36 -9.79
N MET A 105 -4.64 2.26 -9.48
CA MET A 105 -3.38 2.40 -10.20
C MET A 105 -2.33 1.42 -9.66
N SER A 106 -1.52 0.84 -10.53
CA SER A 106 -0.50 -0.17 -10.16
C SER A 106 0.72 0.37 -9.41
N ASP A 107 0.83 1.69 -9.29
CA ASP A 107 1.98 2.44 -8.77
C ASP A 107 1.60 3.43 -7.65
N HIS A 108 0.35 3.40 -7.19
CA HIS A 108 -0.12 4.21 -6.08
C HIS A 108 -0.09 3.39 -4.80
N ILE A 109 0.72 3.81 -3.83
CA ILE A 109 0.82 3.16 -2.53
C ILE A 109 -0.11 3.88 -1.56
N PHE A 110 -1.03 3.15 -0.94
CA PHE A 110 -2.09 3.75 -0.13
C PHE A 110 -2.37 2.96 1.16
N ASP A 111 -3.17 3.58 2.01
CA ASP A 111 -3.69 2.99 3.24
C ASP A 111 -4.94 2.13 2.97
N ASN A 112 -4.94 0.87 3.43
CA ASN A 112 -6.07 -0.04 3.23
C ASN A 112 -7.40 0.48 3.79
N ARG A 113 -7.38 1.40 4.76
CA ARG A 113 -8.58 2.00 5.33
C ARG A 113 -9.39 2.77 4.30
N ILE A 114 -8.73 3.37 3.30
CA ILE A 114 -9.41 4.06 2.20
C ILE A 114 -10.34 3.09 1.48
N LEU A 115 -9.87 1.87 1.20
CA LEU A 115 -10.69 0.85 0.52
C LEU A 115 -11.78 0.29 1.42
N LYS A 116 -11.53 0.12 2.73
CA LYS A 116 -12.55 -0.35 3.66
C LYS A 116 -13.77 0.58 3.68
N GLU A 117 -13.53 1.89 3.74
CA GLU A 117 -14.60 2.89 3.69
C GLU A 117 -15.31 2.91 2.32
N LEU A 118 -14.54 2.75 1.23
CA LEU A 118 -15.09 2.73 -0.14
C LEU A 118 -15.92 1.48 -0.44
N ILE A 119 -15.55 0.31 0.05
CA ILE A 119 -16.28 -0.95 -0.19
C ILE A 119 -17.69 -0.88 0.40
N ASP A 120 -17.82 -0.23 1.57
CA ASP A 120 -19.09 -0.06 2.28
C ASP A 120 -19.85 1.22 1.84
N TYR A 121 -19.30 1.98 0.90
CA TYR A 121 -19.89 3.23 0.43
C TYR A 121 -21.08 2.95 -0.51
N ASP A 122 -22.28 3.33 -0.09
CA ASP A 122 -23.48 3.23 -0.92
C ASP A 122 -23.51 4.38 -1.94
N THR A 123 -23.30 4.05 -3.22
CA THR A 123 -23.42 5.00 -4.32
C THR A 123 -24.33 4.45 -5.41
N ARG A 124 -25.16 5.32 -5.97
CA ARG A 124 -25.96 5.05 -7.19
C ARG A 124 -25.29 5.57 -8.46
N ASN A 125 -24.19 6.30 -8.28
CA ASN A 125 -23.49 6.99 -9.34
C ASN A 125 -22.49 6.06 -10.05
N SER A 126 -21.93 6.54 -11.15
CA SER A 126 -20.94 5.76 -11.91
C SER A 126 -19.60 5.66 -11.21
N VAL A 127 -19.22 6.67 -10.43
CA VAL A 127 -17.91 6.72 -9.79
C VAL A 127 -17.92 7.55 -8.49
N VAL A 128 -17.22 7.04 -7.48
CA VAL A 128 -16.78 7.78 -6.30
C VAL A 128 -15.26 7.81 -6.32
N LEU A 129 -14.68 8.99 -6.46
CA LEU A 129 -13.23 9.19 -6.43
C LEU A 129 -12.78 9.50 -5.00
N ALA A 130 -11.83 8.72 -4.46
CA ALA A 130 -11.16 9.12 -3.24
C ALA A 130 -10.25 10.33 -3.53
N ILE A 131 -10.46 11.43 -2.79
CA ILE A 131 -9.70 12.68 -2.94
C ILE A 131 -8.87 12.99 -1.70
N ASP A 132 -7.82 13.78 -1.91
CA ASP A 132 -6.99 14.33 -0.84
C ASP A 132 -7.01 15.87 -0.89
N ARG A 133 -7.26 16.51 0.25
CA ARG A 133 -7.34 17.99 0.36
C ARG A 133 -5.98 18.67 0.53
N ARG A 134 -4.86 17.93 0.44
CA ARG A 134 -3.53 18.55 0.34
C ARG A 134 -3.44 19.44 -0.91
N ARG A 135 -2.54 20.43 -0.85
CA ARG A 135 -2.30 21.33 -1.98
C ARG A 135 -1.70 20.55 -3.16
N PRO A 136 -2.31 20.58 -4.36
CA PRO A 136 -1.76 19.90 -5.53
C PRO A 136 -0.38 20.40 -5.91
N LEU A 137 0.51 19.48 -6.26
CA LEU A 137 1.84 19.72 -6.79
C LEU A 137 1.81 19.69 -8.34
N LEU A 138 2.95 20.03 -8.95
CA LEU A 138 3.12 19.97 -10.39
C LEU A 138 3.13 18.50 -10.86
N GLY A 139 2.14 18.12 -11.67
CA GLY A 139 2.03 16.77 -12.23
C GLY A 139 0.80 16.01 -11.75
N ASP A 140 0.27 16.39 -10.59
CA ASP A 140 -0.93 15.83 -9.97
C ASP A 140 -2.15 16.01 -10.88
N THR A 141 -3.04 15.01 -10.85
CA THR A 141 -4.39 15.18 -11.38
C THR A 141 -5.20 15.96 -10.35
N LYS A 142 -5.57 17.19 -10.69
CA LYS A 142 -6.28 18.09 -9.80
C LYS A 142 -7.77 17.85 -9.90
N VAL A 143 -8.48 18.09 -8.81
CA VAL A 143 -9.94 18.00 -8.72
C VAL A 143 -10.49 19.29 -8.14
N LEU A 144 -11.54 19.81 -8.76
CA LEU A 144 -12.42 20.80 -8.19
C LEU A 144 -13.66 20.10 -7.64
N GLU A 145 -13.77 20.02 -6.33
CA GLU A 145 -14.88 19.43 -5.60
C GLU A 145 -15.85 20.51 -5.12
N LYS A 146 -17.15 20.28 -5.28
CA LYS A 146 -18.24 21.11 -4.73
C LYS A 146 -19.35 20.22 -4.19
N GLU A 147 -19.66 20.35 -2.90
CA GLU A 147 -20.78 19.66 -2.23
C GLU A 147 -20.74 18.13 -2.40
N GLY A 148 -19.56 17.52 -2.26
CA GLY A 148 -19.35 16.07 -2.39
C GLY A 148 -19.33 15.56 -3.83
N ARG A 149 -19.33 16.44 -4.83
CA ARG A 149 -19.31 16.10 -6.25
C ARG A 149 -18.09 16.66 -6.95
N ILE A 150 -17.70 15.99 -8.03
CA ILE A 150 -16.67 16.48 -8.94
C ILE A 150 -17.30 17.56 -9.83
N ALA A 151 -16.73 18.77 -9.82
CA ALA A 151 -17.12 19.87 -10.70
C ALA A 151 -16.18 19.99 -11.91
N ASP A 152 -14.88 19.69 -11.73
CA ASP A 152 -13.89 19.62 -12.80
C ASP A 152 -12.72 18.70 -12.37
N ILE A 153 -12.07 18.04 -13.32
CA ILE A 153 -10.94 17.14 -13.06
C ILE A 153 -9.96 17.16 -14.23
N GLY A 154 -8.67 17.25 -13.90
CA GLY A 154 -7.60 17.15 -14.88
C GLY A 154 -6.31 17.80 -14.41
N LYS A 155 -5.24 17.64 -15.20
CA LYS A 155 -3.92 18.21 -14.86
C LYS A 155 -3.85 19.72 -15.05
N ASN A 156 -4.63 20.23 -16.00
CA ASN A 156 -4.56 21.61 -16.49
C ASN A 156 -5.79 22.45 -16.14
N ILE A 157 -6.63 22.02 -15.20
CA ILE A 157 -7.78 22.80 -14.75
C ILE A 157 -7.33 24.08 -14.04
N LYS A 158 -8.11 25.15 -14.17
CA LYS A 158 -7.77 26.49 -13.66
C LYS A 158 -7.89 26.58 -12.14
N GLU A 159 -8.95 26.00 -11.60
CA GLU A 159 -9.28 25.99 -10.18
C GLU A 159 -9.31 24.55 -9.67
N SER A 160 -8.82 24.34 -8.45
CA SER A 160 -8.82 23.04 -7.80
C SER A 160 -8.69 23.21 -6.29
N ASN A 161 -9.33 22.34 -5.52
CA ASN A 161 -9.24 22.29 -4.06
C ASN A 161 -8.83 20.91 -3.54
N CYS A 162 -8.70 19.91 -4.42
CA CYS A 162 -8.36 18.54 -4.05
C CYS A 162 -7.45 17.88 -5.10
N ILE A 163 -6.91 16.72 -4.74
CA ILE A 163 -6.07 15.86 -5.59
C ILE A 163 -6.78 14.51 -5.79
N ASP A 164 -6.74 13.99 -7.01
CA ASP A 164 -7.13 12.62 -7.34
C ASP A 164 -6.10 11.63 -6.79
N THR A 165 -6.55 10.68 -5.96
CA THR A 165 -5.67 9.68 -5.32
C THR A 165 -5.45 8.42 -6.16
N GLY A 166 -6.04 8.32 -7.35
CA GLY A 166 -5.96 7.14 -8.20
C GLY A 166 -6.76 5.94 -7.68
N ILE A 167 -7.65 6.16 -6.72
CA ILE A 167 -8.49 5.12 -6.08
C ILE A 167 -9.96 5.49 -6.30
N PHE A 168 -10.69 4.58 -6.94
CA PHE A 168 -12.08 4.82 -7.31
C PHE A 168 -12.95 3.62 -6.92
N LEU A 169 -14.15 3.90 -6.44
CA LEU A 169 -15.26 2.94 -6.47
C LEU A 169 -16.08 3.23 -7.72
N CYS A 170 -16.19 2.25 -8.61
CA CYS A 170 -16.87 2.37 -9.89
C CYS A 170 -18.06 1.43 -9.97
N SER A 171 -19.12 1.86 -10.66
CA SER A 171 -20.15 0.97 -11.19
C SER A 171 -19.95 0.77 -12.69
N PRO A 172 -20.57 -0.26 -13.32
CA PRO A 172 -20.42 -0.51 -14.76
C PRO A 172 -20.83 0.67 -15.67
N LYS A 173 -21.61 1.62 -15.15
CA LYS A 173 -21.96 2.86 -15.87
C LYS A 173 -20.74 3.69 -16.26
N ILE A 174 -19.62 3.57 -15.54
CA ILE A 174 -18.40 4.34 -15.85
C ILE A 174 -17.89 4.05 -17.26
N PHE A 175 -18.10 2.83 -17.77
CA PHE A 175 -17.62 2.45 -19.10
C PHE A 175 -18.28 3.27 -20.21
N SER A 176 -19.57 3.63 -20.10
CA SER A 176 -20.23 4.46 -21.13
C SER A 176 -19.67 5.88 -21.16
N HIS A 177 -19.36 6.46 -20.00
CA HIS A 177 -18.74 7.79 -19.89
C HIS A 177 -17.33 7.80 -20.47
N ILE A 178 -16.53 6.77 -20.20
CA ILE A 178 -15.18 6.62 -20.78
C ILE A 178 -15.28 6.40 -22.30
N GLU A 179 -16.22 5.60 -22.80
CA GLU A 179 -16.44 5.39 -24.23
C GLU A 179 -16.79 6.69 -24.95
N GLU A 180 -17.65 7.52 -24.35
CA GLU A 180 -18.01 8.82 -24.91
C GLU A 180 -16.81 9.77 -24.97
N ALA A 181 -16.02 9.86 -23.89
CA ALA A 181 -14.79 10.65 -23.88
C ALA A 181 -13.80 10.16 -24.97
N VAL A 182 -13.62 8.84 -25.12
CA VAL A 182 -12.73 8.26 -26.13
C VAL A 182 -13.22 8.57 -27.56
N LYS A 183 -14.53 8.60 -27.81
CA LYS A 183 -15.10 9.02 -29.11
C LYS A 183 -14.80 10.48 -29.45
N GLU A 184 -14.65 11.33 -28.44
CA GLU A 184 -14.20 12.72 -28.58
C GLU A 184 -12.67 12.86 -28.72
N GLY A 185 -11.94 11.75 -28.78
CA GLY A 185 -10.47 11.74 -28.84
C GLY A 185 -9.79 11.97 -27.48
N LYS A 186 -10.54 12.00 -26.39
CA LYS A 186 -10.03 12.17 -25.02
C LYS A 186 -9.89 10.81 -24.34
N THR A 187 -8.67 10.31 -24.20
CA THR A 187 -8.45 8.90 -23.89
C THR A 187 -7.92 8.59 -22.47
N GLU A 188 -7.58 9.62 -21.69
CA GLU A 188 -7.29 9.46 -20.27
C GLU A 188 -8.56 9.24 -19.45
N LEU A 189 -8.45 8.44 -18.39
CA LEU A 189 -9.49 8.12 -17.41
C LEU A 189 -10.10 9.38 -16.81
N ALA A 190 -9.27 10.38 -16.49
CA ALA A 190 -9.74 11.67 -15.98
C ALA A 190 -10.78 12.33 -16.89
N HIS A 191 -10.70 12.14 -18.22
CA HIS A 191 -11.73 12.66 -19.12
C HIS A 191 -13.04 11.89 -19.03
N GLY A 192 -13.00 10.57 -18.80
CA GLY A 192 -14.20 9.79 -18.52
C GLY A 192 -14.83 10.16 -17.18
N ILE A 193 -14.02 10.47 -16.16
CA ILE A 193 -14.50 11.01 -14.88
C ILE A 193 -15.12 12.40 -15.07
N ALA A 194 -14.49 13.28 -15.86
CA ALA A 194 -15.06 14.58 -16.20
C ALA A 194 -16.40 14.44 -16.92
N LYS A 195 -16.53 13.46 -17.82
CA LYS A 195 -17.78 13.16 -18.52
C LYS A 195 -18.88 12.68 -17.57
N SER A 196 -18.52 11.84 -16.62
CA SER A 196 -19.40 11.43 -15.53
C SER A 196 -19.83 12.63 -14.66
N ALA A 197 -18.92 13.54 -14.35
CA ALA A 197 -19.19 14.77 -13.60
C ALA A 197 -20.16 15.72 -14.34
N GLU A 198 -20.00 15.90 -15.66
CA GLU A 198 -20.94 16.66 -16.52
C GLU A 198 -22.38 16.11 -16.41
N ASN A 199 -22.50 14.79 -16.27
CA ASN A 199 -23.78 14.08 -16.10
C ASN A 199 -24.26 14.00 -14.65
N ARG A 200 -23.58 14.66 -13.69
CA ARG A 200 -23.85 14.61 -12.24
C ARG A 200 -23.78 13.19 -11.66
N ASP A 201 -22.95 12.36 -12.24
CA ASP A 201 -22.84 10.91 -11.98
C ASP A 201 -21.47 10.56 -11.35
N ALA A 202 -20.78 11.57 -10.79
CA ALA A 202 -19.48 11.47 -10.14
C ALA A 202 -19.48 12.14 -8.75
N GLU A 203 -19.07 11.37 -7.74
CA GLU A 203 -18.94 11.79 -6.34
C GLU A 203 -17.48 11.76 -5.88
N THR A 204 -17.24 12.39 -4.74
CA THR A 204 -15.94 12.33 -4.05
C THR A 204 -16.06 11.71 -2.68
N PHE A 205 -15.00 11.01 -2.27
CA PHE A 205 -14.80 10.57 -0.89
C PHE A 205 -13.53 11.21 -0.35
N ASP A 206 -13.65 12.04 0.68
CA ASP A 206 -12.49 12.69 1.28
C ASP A 206 -11.74 11.68 2.16
N ILE A 207 -10.45 11.45 1.92
CA ILE A 207 -9.68 10.52 2.77
C ILE A 207 -9.34 11.14 4.13
N THR A 208 -9.44 12.47 4.29
CA THR A 208 -9.05 13.17 5.51
C THR A 208 -10.08 13.02 6.64
N GLN A 209 -11.31 12.61 6.33
CA GLN A 209 -12.33 12.24 7.33
C GLN A 209 -12.09 10.86 7.96
N ILE A 210 -11.21 10.03 7.38
CA ILE A 210 -10.87 8.73 7.97
C ILE A 210 -10.20 8.96 9.33
N LYS A 211 -10.76 8.35 10.37
CA LYS A 211 -10.26 8.50 11.74
C LYS A 211 -8.77 8.10 11.81
N PRO A 212 -7.90 8.99 12.33
CA PRO A 212 -6.46 8.75 12.28
C PRO A 212 -5.98 7.72 13.31
N TYR A 213 -6.69 7.54 14.43
CA TYR A 213 -6.25 6.64 15.49
C TYR A 213 -6.42 5.17 15.12
N ILE A 214 -5.32 4.40 15.17
CA ILE A 214 -5.34 2.95 14.94
C ILE A 214 -5.01 2.24 16.26
N SER A 215 -6.00 1.57 16.85
CA SER A 215 -5.87 0.91 18.16
C SER A 215 -4.78 -0.16 18.21
N SER A 216 -4.69 -1.00 17.18
CA SER A 216 -3.65 -2.05 17.06
C SER A 216 -2.23 -1.50 16.94
N MET A 217 -2.10 -0.24 16.53
CA MET A 217 -0.82 0.48 16.42
C MET A 217 -0.59 1.42 17.60
N ARG A 218 -1.60 1.73 18.41
CA ARG A 218 -1.56 2.73 19.49
C ARG A 218 -1.00 4.08 19.03
N LYS A 219 -1.32 4.49 17.80
CA LYS A 219 -0.77 5.68 17.17
C LYS A 219 -1.81 6.34 16.28
N GLU A 220 -1.75 7.65 16.17
CA GLU A 220 -2.43 8.40 15.12
C GLU A 220 -1.65 8.33 13.81
N ILE A 221 -2.29 7.79 12.79
CA ILE A 221 -1.79 7.73 11.43
C ILE A 221 -2.89 8.28 10.54
N LYS A 222 -2.67 9.46 9.95
CA LYS A 222 -3.58 10.00 8.94
C LYS A 222 -3.64 9.03 7.74
N ALA A 223 -4.80 8.87 7.13
CA ALA A 223 -4.90 8.09 5.90
C ALA A 223 -3.96 8.71 4.86
N PHE A 224 -3.23 7.85 4.15
CA PHE A 224 -2.17 8.29 3.25
C PHE A 224 -2.26 7.59 1.91
N TRP A 225 -1.71 8.26 0.91
CA TRP A 225 -1.41 7.70 -0.39
C TRP A 225 -0.22 8.44 -1.01
N ILE A 226 0.45 7.80 -1.95
CA ILE A 226 1.53 8.38 -2.75
C ILE A 226 1.64 7.64 -4.09
N ASP A 227 1.67 8.39 -5.18
CA ASP A 227 2.03 7.88 -6.50
C ASP A 227 3.56 7.84 -6.65
N VAL A 228 4.10 6.69 -7.04
CA VAL A 228 5.55 6.52 -7.14
C VAL A 228 5.99 6.82 -8.56
N ASP A 229 6.26 8.07 -8.89
CA ASP A 229 6.53 8.51 -10.26
C ASP A 229 8.00 8.90 -10.53
N THR A 230 8.74 9.23 -9.48
CA THR A 230 10.16 9.60 -9.50
C THR A 230 10.97 8.84 -8.45
N LYS A 231 12.30 9.01 -8.47
CA LYS A 231 13.19 8.42 -7.46
C LYS A 231 12.91 9.01 -6.08
N GLU A 232 12.62 10.30 -6.04
CA GLU A 232 12.26 11.06 -4.85
C GLU A 232 10.97 10.51 -4.25
N ASP A 233 9.97 10.19 -5.07
CA ASP A 233 8.71 9.59 -4.59
C ASP A 233 8.93 8.18 -4.06
N LEU A 234 9.82 7.39 -4.68
CA LEU A 234 10.19 6.07 -4.17
C LEU A 234 10.86 6.16 -2.78
N ILE A 235 11.68 7.19 -2.54
CA ILE A 235 12.29 7.47 -1.23
C ILE A 235 11.21 7.89 -0.23
N LYS A 236 10.34 8.83 -0.58
CA LYS A 236 9.22 9.28 0.27
C LYS A 236 8.28 8.13 0.62
N ALA A 237 7.92 7.29 -0.35
CA ALA A 237 7.07 6.13 -0.13
C ALA A 237 7.73 5.13 0.83
N ARG A 238 9.06 4.93 0.72
CA ARG A 238 9.83 4.11 1.64
C ARG A 238 9.77 4.66 3.06
N GLU A 239 10.04 5.95 3.24
CA GLU A 239 10.03 6.60 4.55
C GLU A 239 8.64 6.57 5.17
N LEU A 240 7.60 6.90 4.39
CA LEU A 240 6.20 6.85 4.81
C LEU A 240 5.80 5.47 5.33
N LEU A 241 6.14 4.40 4.60
CA LEU A 241 5.82 3.02 5.00
C LEU A 241 6.58 2.59 6.26
N ILE A 242 7.87 2.92 6.38
CA ILE A 242 8.67 2.59 7.57
C ILE A 242 8.15 3.33 8.81
N GLU A 243 7.87 4.63 8.67
CA GLU A 243 7.39 5.47 9.76
C GLU A 243 6.01 5.04 10.26
N ASN A 244 5.12 4.65 9.34
CA ASN A 244 3.79 4.14 9.66
C ASN A 244 3.79 2.68 10.14
N ALA A 245 4.86 1.91 9.90
CA ALA A 245 5.03 0.57 10.46
C ALA A 245 5.46 0.57 11.93
N CYS A 246 5.84 1.72 12.50
CA CYS A 246 6.19 1.83 13.91
C CYS A 246 4.92 1.98 14.77
N LYS A 247 4.71 1.06 15.73
CA LYS A 247 3.69 1.22 16.77
C LYS A 247 4.02 2.46 17.64
N GLY A 248 2.98 3.09 18.17
CA GLY A 248 3.10 4.15 19.17
C GLY A 248 3.77 3.62 20.43
N ARG A 249 4.66 4.45 20.98
CA ARG A 249 5.50 4.16 22.15
C ARG A 249 5.20 5.20 23.21
N ASN A 250 5.09 4.74 24.45
CA ASN A 250 4.86 5.61 25.60
C ASN A 250 6.17 5.92 26.35
N ASP A 251 7.28 5.31 25.94
CA ASP A 251 8.57 5.43 26.61
C ASP A 251 9.61 6.18 25.76
N LEU A 252 10.50 6.91 26.44
CA LEU A 252 11.51 7.77 25.81
C LEU A 252 12.62 6.94 25.12
N LEU A 253 13.04 5.82 25.73
CA LEU A 253 14.13 4.99 25.21
C LEU A 253 13.77 4.35 23.88
N ALA A 254 12.61 3.71 23.79
CA ALA A 254 12.12 3.13 22.57
C ALA A 254 11.85 4.21 21.51
N THR A 255 11.43 5.42 21.91
CA THR A 255 11.18 6.51 20.95
C THR A 255 12.48 7.07 20.35
N TYR A 256 13.49 7.36 21.16
CA TYR A 256 14.70 8.07 20.72
C TYR A 256 15.90 7.17 20.42
N VAL A 257 15.98 5.99 21.05
CA VAL A 257 17.12 5.06 20.89
C VAL A 257 16.73 3.87 20.01
N ASN A 258 15.68 3.13 20.37
CA ASN A 258 15.39 1.88 19.66
C ASN A 258 14.84 2.15 18.25
N LYS A 259 13.96 3.15 18.08
CA LYS A 259 13.30 3.43 16.80
C LYS A 259 14.31 3.68 15.65
N PRO A 260 15.32 4.57 15.78
CA PRO A 260 16.32 4.75 14.72
C PRO A 260 17.07 3.47 14.36
N ILE A 261 17.49 2.68 15.36
CA ILE A 261 18.24 1.43 15.18
C ILE A 261 17.37 0.40 14.45
N GLU A 262 16.14 0.20 14.91
CA GLU A 262 15.19 -0.71 14.28
C GLU A 262 14.89 -0.31 12.84
N ASN A 263 14.65 0.98 12.58
CA ASN A 263 14.39 1.47 11.23
C ASN A 263 15.58 1.21 10.30
N PHE A 264 16.81 1.41 10.80
CA PHE A 264 18.02 1.07 10.08
C PHE A 264 18.09 -0.43 9.76
N ILE A 265 17.91 -1.30 10.76
CA ILE A 265 17.94 -2.76 10.59
C ILE A 265 16.86 -3.21 9.58
N VAL A 266 15.62 -2.76 9.76
CA VAL A 266 14.50 -3.08 8.84
C VAL A 266 14.82 -2.64 7.42
N SER A 267 15.36 -1.43 7.23
CA SER A 267 15.72 -0.92 5.89
C SER A 267 16.76 -1.80 5.16
N LYS A 268 17.62 -2.50 5.91
CA LYS A 268 18.61 -3.44 5.37
C LYS A 268 17.99 -4.82 5.14
N LEU A 269 17.27 -5.36 6.13
CA LEU A 269 16.68 -6.70 6.07
C LEU A 269 15.58 -6.81 5.03
N VAL A 270 14.89 -5.72 4.72
CA VAL A 270 13.71 -5.75 3.84
C VAL A 270 14.02 -6.27 2.42
N ASN A 271 15.23 -6.01 1.91
CA ASN A 271 15.66 -6.47 0.59
C ASN A 271 16.31 -7.86 0.62
N THR A 272 16.34 -8.51 1.78
CA THR A 272 16.89 -9.85 1.95
C THR A 272 15.77 -10.89 2.02
N ARG A 273 16.16 -12.16 1.92
CA ARG A 273 15.26 -13.31 2.11
C ARG A 273 14.88 -13.54 3.59
N ILE A 274 15.43 -12.74 4.51
CA ILE A 274 15.14 -12.87 5.95
C ILE A 274 13.66 -12.53 6.19
N THR A 275 12.95 -13.46 6.83
CA THR A 275 11.54 -13.33 7.18
C THR A 275 11.38 -12.79 8.60
N PRO A 276 10.23 -12.16 8.93
CA PRO A 276 9.93 -11.76 10.31
C PRO A 276 10.06 -12.93 11.29
N ASN A 277 9.51 -14.10 10.95
CA ASN A 277 9.60 -15.31 11.79
C ASN A 277 11.06 -15.72 12.07
N GLN A 278 11.97 -15.57 11.11
CA GLN A 278 13.40 -15.84 11.35
C GLN A 278 14.02 -14.86 12.34
N VAL A 279 13.59 -13.58 12.31
CA VAL A 279 14.01 -12.58 13.30
C VAL A 279 13.43 -12.97 14.67
N THR A 280 12.14 -13.30 14.77
CA THR A 280 11.50 -13.74 16.02
C THR A 280 12.20 -14.94 16.66
N ILE A 281 12.55 -15.96 15.85
CA ILE A 281 13.30 -17.14 16.33
C ILE A 281 14.66 -16.73 16.88
N LEU A 282 15.39 -15.86 16.16
CA LEU A 282 16.69 -15.38 16.60
C LEU A 282 16.57 -14.55 17.89
N THR A 283 15.55 -13.69 18.02
CA THR A 283 15.24 -12.94 19.23
C THR A 283 15.07 -13.87 20.42
N ASN A 284 14.29 -14.95 20.25
CA ASN A 284 14.07 -15.95 21.30
C ASN A 284 15.37 -16.69 21.69
N ILE A 285 16.22 -17.05 20.72
CA ILE A 285 17.53 -17.67 21.02
C ILE A 285 18.38 -16.75 21.89
N VAL A 286 18.46 -15.46 21.54
CA VAL A 286 19.21 -14.47 22.34
C VAL A 286 18.58 -14.28 23.72
N ALA A 287 17.24 -14.27 23.80
CA ALA A 287 16.51 -14.13 25.05
C ALA A 287 16.79 -15.27 26.03
N TYR A 288 16.67 -16.52 25.60
CA TYR A 288 16.97 -17.68 26.47
C TYR A 288 18.46 -17.84 26.76
N THR A 289 19.34 -17.37 25.87
CA THR A 289 20.78 -17.26 26.18
C THR A 289 21.01 -16.29 27.34
N SER A 290 20.28 -15.17 27.39
CA SER A 290 20.33 -14.21 28.50
C SER A 290 19.88 -14.87 29.81
N THR A 291 18.81 -15.67 29.78
CA THR A 291 18.34 -16.46 30.92
C THR A 291 19.42 -17.40 31.44
N PHE A 292 20.08 -18.13 30.55
CA PHE A 292 21.17 -19.04 30.92
C PHE A 292 22.35 -18.28 31.56
N LEU A 293 22.71 -17.10 31.03
CA LEU A 293 23.77 -16.29 31.60
C LEU A 293 23.42 -15.73 32.99
N PHE A 294 22.16 -15.33 33.22
CA PHE A 294 21.69 -14.96 34.55
C PHE A 294 21.84 -16.13 35.54
N LEU A 295 21.39 -17.34 35.18
CA LEU A 295 21.53 -18.54 36.01
C LEU A 295 22.98 -18.90 36.34
N LYS A 296 23.93 -18.52 35.48
CA LYS A 296 25.37 -18.74 35.69
C LYS A 296 26.06 -17.59 36.43
N GLY A 297 25.34 -16.52 36.78
CA GLY A 297 25.88 -15.36 37.48
C GLY A 297 26.61 -14.35 36.57
N TYR A 298 26.55 -14.48 35.25
CA TYR A 298 27.17 -13.55 34.30
C TYR A 298 26.27 -12.31 34.05
N LEU A 299 26.00 -11.55 35.12
CA LEU A 299 24.98 -10.50 35.13
C LEU A 299 25.19 -9.41 34.08
N LEU A 300 26.44 -8.96 33.88
CA LEU A 300 26.74 -7.89 32.90
C LEU A 300 26.40 -8.33 31.46
N PHE A 301 26.85 -9.51 31.06
CA PHE A 301 26.61 -10.02 29.71
C PHE A 301 25.13 -10.34 29.48
N ALA A 302 24.47 -10.91 30.49
CA ALA A 302 23.03 -11.16 30.43
C ALA A 302 22.24 -9.84 30.23
N SER A 303 22.53 -8.81 31.02
CA SER A 303 21.89 -7.49 30.88
C SER A 303 22.12 -6.86 29.51
N LEU A 304 23.33 -6.96 28.95
CA LEU A 304 23.61 -6.48 27.59
C LEU A 304 22.77 -7.21 26.53
N LEU A 305 22.61 -8.53 26.67
CA LEU A 305 21.77 -9.31 25.76
C LEU A 305 20.28 -8.98 25.90
N THR A 306 19.76 -8.68 27.10
CA THR A 306 18.36 -8.24 27.25
C THR A 306 18.07 -6.92 26.52
N PHE A 307 19.04 -5.99 26.53
CA PHE A 307 18.95 -4.77 25.73
C PHE A 307 18.92 -5.08 24.22
N ILE A 308 19.67 -6.12 23.80
CA ILE A 308 19.64 -6.60 22.43
C ILE A 308 18.27 -7.15 22.04
N VAL A 309 17.69 -7.99 22.88
CA VAL A 309 16.36 -8.57 22.67
C VAL A 309 15.31 -7.48 22.52
N SER A 310 15.36 -6.42 23.35
CA SER A 310 14.40 -5.31 23.29
C SER A 310 14.32 -4.62 21.92
N PHE A 311 15.44 -4.46 21.20
CA PHE A 311 15.38 -3.90 19.85
C PHE A 311 15.00 -4.93 18.79
N MET A 312 15.38 -6.19 18.96
CA MET A 312 15.11 -7.24 17.98
C MET A 312 13.61 -7.57 17.90
N ASP A 313 12.90 -7.51 19.03
CA ASP A 313 11.44 -7.59 19.13
C ASP A 313 10.72 -6.42 18.41
N GLY A 314 11.35 -5.24 18.36
CA GLY A 314 10.83 -4.15 17.53
C GLY A 314 10.97 -4.41 16.02
N VAL A 315 12.01 -5.14 15.62
CA VAL A 315 12.39 -5.35 14.22
C VAL A 315 11.47 -6.33 13.50
N ASP A 316 11.12 -7.47 14.10
CA ASP A 316 10.29 -8.49 13.44
C ASP A 316 8.88 -7.97 13.13
N GLY A 317 8.22 -7.32 14.09
CA GLY A 317 6.90 -6.74 13.91
C GLY A 317 6.91 -5.63 12.86
N LYS A 318 7.94 -4.78 12.85
CA LYS A 318 8.11 -3.75 11.81
C LYS A 318 8.35 -4.37 10.44
N LEU A 319 9.24 -5.36 10.35
CA LEU A 319 9.56 -6.06 9.11
C LEU A 319 8.32 -6.76 8.54
N SER A 320 7.49 -7.37 9.39
CA SER A 320 6.22 -7.99 9.04
C SER A 320 5.25 -7.00 8.42
N ARG A 321 5.04 -5.84 9.06
CA ARG A 321 4.15 -4.79 8.55
C ARG A 321 4.65 -4.18 7.24
N VAL A 322 5.96 -3.94 7.11
CA VAL A 322 6.56 -3.37 5.90
C VAL A 322 6.49 -4.34 4.70
N LYS A 323 6.76 -5.62 4.92
CA LYS A 323 6.68 -6.68 3.90
C LYS A 323 5.24 -7.18 3.66
N ILE A 324 4.24 -6.69 4.40
CA ILE A 324 2.87 -7.20 4.40
C ILE A 324 2.84 -8.73 4.58
N ALA A 325 3.74 -9.24 5.41
CA ALA A 325 3.95 -10.66 5.64
C ALA A 325 3.30 -11.06 6.96
N THR A 326 1.97 -11.01 7.04
CA THR A 326 1.25 -11.42 8.25
C THR A 326 1.22 -12.94 8.34
N SER A 327 1.92 -13.51 9.33
CA SER A 327 1.91 -14.95 9.63
C SER A 327 1.06 -15.23 10.89
N ASN A 328 0.53 -16.46 11.01
CA ASN A 328 -0.13 -16.89 12.25
C ASN A 328 0.85 -16.99 13.45
N ILE A 329 2.14 -17.23 13.17
CA ILE A 329 3.19 -17.25 14.20
C ILE A 329 3.39 -15.85 14.78
N GLY A 330 3.28 -14.79 13.97
CA GLY A 330 3.33 -13.41 14.45
C GLY A 330 2.23 -13.06 15.46
N LYS A 331 1.11 -13.79 15.48
CA LYS A 331 0.07 -13.62 16.51
C LYS A 331 0.46 -14.22 17.86
N MET A 332 1.43 -15.13 17.88
CA MET A 332 1.97 -15.77 19.09
C MET A 332 3.19 -15.02 19.66
N GLU A 333 3.71 -13.99 18.98
CA GLU A 333 4.84 -13.16 19.45
C GLU A 333 4.65 -12.74 20.92
N HIS A 334 3.49 -12.18 21.25
CA HIS A 334 3.17 -11.75 22.62
C HIS A 334 3.25 -12.86 23.68
N ALA A 335 3.01 -14.12 23.31
CA ALA A 335 3.18 -15.23 24.24
C ALA A 335 4.65 -15.58 24.45
N PHE A 336 5.47 -15.49 23.41
CA PHE A 336 6.92 -15.70 23.51
C PHE A 336 7.60 -14.61 24.33
N ASP A 337 7.21 -13.34 24.10
CA ASP A 337 7.70 -12.18 24.86
C ASP A 337 7.51 -12.37 26.36
N PHE A 338 6.27 -12.72 26.71
CA PHE A 338 5.89 -13.01 28.08
C PHE A 338 6.75 -14.15 28.69
N LEU A 339 6.96 -15.24 27.95
CA LEU A 339 7.70 -16.40 28.45
C LEU A 339 9.17 -16.09 28.75
N PHE A 340 9.88 -15.41 27.84
CA PHE A 340 11.30 -15.14 28.08
C PHE A 340 11.51 -14.06 29.15
N GLU A 341 10.64 -13.05 29.26
CA GLU A 341 10.73 -12.04 30.32
C GLU A 341 10.59 -12.68 31.71
N HIS A 342 9.61 -13.58 31.88
CA HIS A 342 9.44 -14.32 33.14
C HIS A 342 10.62 -15.23 33.42
N SER A 343 11.21 -15.83 32.40
CA SER A 343 12.41 -16.66 32.57
C SER A 343 13.59 -15.85 33.12
N TRP A 344 13.74 -14.58 32.73
CA TRP A 344 14.79 -13.70 33.26
C TRP A 344 14.57 -13.39 34.74
N TYR A 345 13.33 -13.07 35.14
CA TYR A 345 13.01 -12.84 36.54
C TYR A 345 13.25 -14.09 37.40
N ILE A 346 12.86 -15.27 36.91
CA ILE A 346 13.11 -16.54 37.59
C ILE A 346 14.61 -16.82 37.70
N ALA A 347 15.41 -16.49 36.68
CA ALA A 347 16.85 -16.70 36.69
C ALA A 347 17.62 -15.74 37.61
N LEU A 348 17.02 -14.59 37.93
CA LEU A 348 17.57 -13.58 38.84
C LEU A 348 17.15 -13.80 40.31
N ALA A 349 16.05 -14.50 40.54
CA ALA A 349 15.54 -14.89 41.87
C ALA A 349 16.35 -16.06 42.44
#